data_AF-E1WYM6-F1
#
_entry.id   AF-E1WYM6-F1
#
_cell.length_a   1.000
_cell.length_b   1.000
_cell.length_c   1.000
_cell.angle_alpha   90.00
_cell.angle_beta   90.00
_cell.angle_gamma   90.00
#
_symmetry.space_group_name_H-M   'P 1'
#
loop_
_entity.id
_entity.type
_entity.pdbx_description
1 polymer ?
#
loop_
_entity_poly.entity_id
_entity_poly.type
_entity_poly.pdbx_seq_one_letter_code
_entity_poly.pdbx_strand_id
1 'polypeptide(L)'
;MKVKLFWRKNLMRRPDWQPLEYRTFKHKNPKMEFFCPLCGTKRAFHSTPRLSPKNYLQLVLSSLLVGAALAPLMGARSYFVFFVFWAIFEAAVRMNFRKDIPCPHCGFDASWYKKDVKMARKIVHDFWATKQPNAQMQEKINEFDEGQMPPPQQNSSNPYASY
;
A
#
# COMPACT_ATOMS: atom_id res chain seq x y z
N MET A 1 1.99 -4.23 59.43
CA MET A 1 1.98 -3.11 58.46
C MET A 1 1.61 -3.65 57.08
N LYS A 2 0.46 -3.26 56.51
CA LYS A 2 0.00 -3.69 55.16
C LYS A 2 0.07 -2.50 54.21
N VAL A 3 1.06 -2.48 53.33
CA VAL A 3 1.23 -1.45 52.31
C VAL A 3 0.24 -1.75 51.18
N LYS A 4 -0.88 -1.00 51.14
CA LYS A 4 -1.82 -1.01 50.02
C LYS A 4 -1.16 -0.30 48.83
N LEU A 5 -0.61 -1.08 47.90
CA LEU A 5 -0.20 -0.61 46.58
C LEU A 5 -1.42 -0.07 45.84
N PHE A 6 -1.59 1.25 45.90
CA PHE A 6 -2.55 2.02 45.14
C PHE A 6 -2.09 2.05 43.68
N TRP A 7 -2.38 0.97 42.95
CA TRP A 7 -2.23 0.93 41.49
C TRP A 7 -3.16 1.98 40.90
N ARG A 8 -2.58 3.14 40.60
CA ARG A 8 -3.16 4.23 39.82
C ARG A 8 -3.51 3.63 38.45
N LYS A 9 -4.78 3.22 38.30
CA LYS A 9 -5.39 2.94 37.00
C LYS A 9 -5.31 4.23 36.20
N ASN A 10 -4.20 4.45 35.50
CA ASN A 10 -4.16 5.33 34.36
C ASN A 10 -5.17 4.75 33.36
N LEU A 11 -6.41 5.23 33.45
CA LEU A 11 -7.36 5.17 32.36
C LEU A 11 -6.63 5.80 31.18
N MET A 12 -6.04 4.97 30.32
CA MET A 12 -5.87 5.36 28.93
C MET A 12 -7.29 5.70 28.46
N ARG A 13 -7.59 7.00 28.36
CA ARG A 13 -8.68 7.46 27.50
C ARG A 13 -8.39 6.79 26.16
N ARG A 14 -9.20 5.79 25.80
CA ARG A 14 -9.17 5.31 24.43
C ARG A 14 -9.45 6.55 23.60
N PRO A 15 -8.58 6.95 22.66
CA PRO A 15 -8.90 8.06 21.78
C PRO A 15 -10.27 7.77 21.16
N ASP A 16 -11.13 8.77 21.10
CA ASP A 16 -12.42 8.67 20.42
C ASP A 16 -12.17 8.62 18.90
N TRP A 17 -11.48 7.56 18.45
CA TRP A 17 -11.38 7.23 17.04
C TRP A 17 -12.73 6.64 16.64
N GLN A 18 -13.73 7.51 16.46
CA GLN A 18 -14.89 7.11 15.70
C GLN A 18 -14.40 6.87 14.27
N PRO A 19 -14.54 5.66 13.72
CA PRO A 19 -14.21 5.44 12.32
C PRO A 19 -15.04 6.41 11.49
N LEU A 20 -14.43 7.02 10.47
CA LEU A 20 -15.10 8.01 9.62
C LEU A 20 -16.36 7.46 8.94
N GLU A 21 -16.52 6.13 8.90
CA GLU A 21 -17.73 5.45 8.47
C GLU A 21 -18.22 4.47 9.53
N TYR A 22 -19.49 4.61 9.90
CA TYR A 22 -20.18 3.75 10.87
C TYR A 22 -20.45 2.33 10.33
N ARG A 23 -20.41 2.14 9.00
CA ARG A 23 -20.76 0.88 8.34
C ARG A 23 -19.56 0.30 7.57
N THR A 24 -18.61 -0.29 8.28
CA THR A 24 -17.55 -1.07 7.63
C THR A 24 -18.16 -2.35 7.03
N PHE A 25 -18.08 -2.52 5.72
CA PHE A 25 -18.51 -3.76 5.07
C PHE A 25 -17.67 -4.94 5.59
N LYS A 26 -18.34 -6.01 6.01
CA LYS A 26 -17.68 -7.24 6.43
C LYS A 26 -17.11 -7.95 5.20
N HIS A 27 -15.80 -7.90 5.00
CA HIS A 27 -15.14 -8.64 3.93
C HIS A 27 -15.28 -10.16 4.16
N LYS A 28 -15.70 -10.89 3.12
CA LYS A 28 -15.78 -12.36 3.16
C LYS A 28 -14.40 -12.94 2.87
N ASN A 29 -13.89 -13.78 3.79
CA ASN A 29 -12.60 -14.49 3.68
C ASN A 29 -11.40 -13.58 3.35
N PRO A 30 -11.09 -12.58 4.20
CA PRO A 30 -9.91 -11.76 4.02
C PRO A 30 -8.66 -12.61 4.25
N LYS A 31 -7.64 -12.47 3.39
CA LYS A 31 -6.38 -13.21 3.56
C LYS A 31 -5.47 -12.56 4.60
N MET A 32 -5.54 -11.23 4.70
CA MET A 32 -4.83 -10.44 5.70
C MET A 32 -5.75 -9.30 6.14
N GLU A 33 -5.82 -9.07 7.45
CA GLU A 33 -6.54 -7.95 8.04
C GLU A 33 -5.54 -6.99 8.69
N PHE A 34 -5.75 -5.69 8.53
CA PHE A 34 -4.93 -4.67 9.15
C PHE A 34 -5.77 -3.45 9.50
N PHE A 35 -5.28 -2.62 10.42
CA PHE A 35 -5.90 -1.35 10.76
C PHE A 35 -5.11 -0.22 10.10
N CYS A 36 -5.82 0.75 9.51
CA CYS A 36 -5.15 1.95 9.04
C CYS A 36 -4.62 2.75 10.25
N PRO A 37 -3.34 3.12 10.30
CA PRO A 37 -2.79 3.85 11.45
C PRO A 37 -3.31 5.28 11.55
N LEU A 38 -3.79 5.87 10.44
CA LEU A 38 -4.28 7.25 10.42
C LEU A 38 -5.76 7.36 10.83
N CYS A 39 -6.63 6.55 10.21
CA CYS A 39 -8.08 6.62 10.45
C CYS A 39 -8.63 5.52 11.38
N GLY A 40 -7.81 4.55 11.77
CA GLY A 40 -8.23 3.42 12.62
C GLY A 40 -9.18 2.43 11.94
N THR A 41 -9.59 2.67 10.69
CA THR A 41 -10.53 1.80 9.98
C THR A 41 -9.90 0.44 9.70
N LYS A 42 -10.65 -0.63 9.99
CA LYS A 42 -10.26 -2.01 9.66
C LYS A 42 -10.29 -2.21 8.15
N ARG A 43 -9.23 -2.80 7.61
CA ARG A 43 -9.12 -3.17 6.19
C ARG A 43 -8.74 -4.63 6.02
N ALA A 44 -9.09 -5.16 4.86
CA ALA A 44 -8.73 -6.48 4.43
C ALA A 44 -8.10 -6.44 3.05
N PHE A 45 -7.00 -7.19 2.88
CA PHE A 45 -6.45 -7.47 1.57
C PHE A 45 -6.99 -8.79 1.05
N HIS A 46 -7.55 -8.75 -0.17
CA HIS A 46 -7.97 -9.95 -0.91
C HIS A 46 -6.82 -10.51 -1.76
N SER A 47 -5.97 -9.62 -2.29
CA SER A 47 -4.82 -10.01 -3.10
C SER A 47 -3.64 -10.42 -2.21
N THR A 48 -2.91 -11.45 -2.63
CA THR A 48 -1.64 -11.86 -2.03
C THR A 48 -0.52 -11.58 -3.03
N PRO A 49 0.65 -11.08 -2.59
CA PRO A 49 1.77 -10.81 -3.49
C PRO A 49 2.40 -12.10 -4.04
N ARG A 50 2.07 -13.27 -3.49
CA ARG A 50 2.55 -14.57 -3.95
C ARG A 50 1.65 -15.11 -5.06
N LEU A 51 2.27 -15.66 -6.11
CA LEU A 51 1.55 -16.34 -7.19
C LEU A 51 0.87 -17.61 -6.67
N SER A 52 -0.41 -17.77 -6.99
CA SER A 52 -1.15 -19.00 -6.72
C SER A 52 -0.73 -20.11 -7.68
N PRO A 53 -0.81 -21.41 -7.32
CA PRO A 53 -0.60 -22.52 -8.26
C PRO A 53 -1.43 -22.42 -9.54
N LYS A 54 -2.65 -21.88 -9.44
CA LYS A 54 -3.53 -21.63 -10.60
C LYS A 54 -2.91 -20.62 -11.58
N ASN A 55 -2.24 -19.60 -11.04
CA ASN A 55 -1.58 -18.58 -11.84
C ASN A 55 -0.36 -19.16 -12.58
N TYR A 56 0.37 -20.07 -11.94
CA TYR A 56 1.46 -20.80 -12.60
C TYR A 56 0.97 -21.67 -13.75
N LEU A 57 -0.15 -22.37 -13.56
CA LEU A 57 -0.77 -23.15 -14.65
C LEU A 57 -1.15 -22.24 -15.83
N GLN A 58 -1.79 -21.10 -15.55
CA GLN A 58 -2.14 -20.11 -16.58
C GLN A 58 -0.90 -19.55 -17.29
N LEU A 59 0.17 -19.25 -16.55
CA LEU A 59 1.44 -18.79 -17.10
C LEU A 59 2.02 -19.81 -18.07
N VAL A 60 2.09 -21.08 -17.67
CA VAL A 60 2.61 -22.16 -18.52
C VAL A 60 1.75 -22.32 -19.78
N LEU A 61 0.43 -22.45 -19.63
CA LEU A 61 -0.48 -22.63 -20.78
C LEU A 61 -0.42 -21.46 -21.76
N SER A 62 -0.44 -20.22 -21.27
CA SER A 62 -0.33 -19.03 -22.11
C SER A 62 1.02 -18.92 -22.81
N SER A 63 2.11 -19.22 -22.11
CA SER A 63 3.46 -19.23 -22.72
C SER A 63 3.63 -20.32 -23.79
N LEU A 64 3.04 -21.51 -23.59
CA LEU A 64 3.07 -22.60 -24.58
C LEU A 64 2.25 -22.23 -25.82
N LEU A 65 1.07 -21.65 -25.62
CA LEU A 65 0.21 -21.19 -26.72
C LEU A 65 0.93 -20.15 -27.59
N VAL A 66 1.53 -19.13 -26.97
CA VAL A 66 2.23 -18.07 -27.70
C VAL A 66 3.56 -18.56 -28.28
N GLY A 67 4.27 -19.43 -27.55
CA GLY A 67 5.49 -20.09 -28.04
C GLY A 67 5.23 -20.96 -29.27
N ALA A 68 4.12 -21.70 -29.31
CA ALA A 68 3.70 -22.50 -30.45
C ALA A 68 3.30 -21.62 -31.65
N ALA A 69 2.58 -20.52 -31.40
CA ALA A 69 2.22 -19.56 -32.45
C ALA A 69 3.46 -18.86 -33.06
N LEU A 70 4.50 -18.61 -32.26
CA LEU A 70 5.77 -17.99 -32.70
C LEU A 70 6.82 -19.00 -33.21
N ALA A 71 6.55 -20.30 -33.10
CA ALA A 71 7.45 -21.36 -33.56
C ALA A 71 7.87 -21.25 -35.04
N PRO A 72 6.98 -20.96 -36.01
CA PRO A 72 7.40 -20.86 -37.42
C PRO A 72 8.31 -19.65 -37.70
N LEU A 73 8.24 -18.61 -36.87
CA LEU A 73 9.02 -17.38 -37.06
C LEU A 73 10.40 -17.46 -36.40
N MET A 74 10.46 -17.97 -35.16
CA MET A 74 11.67 -17.91 -34.31
C MET A 74 12.31 -19.28 -34.05
N GLY A 75 11.66 -20.38 -34.46
CA GLY A 75 12.12 -21.75 -34.19
C GLY A 75 12.31 -22.00 -32.70
N ALA A 76 13.43 -22.62 -32.32
CA ALA A 76 13.77 -22.92 -30.92
C ALA A 76 14.00 -21.67 -30.04
N ARG A 77 14.15 -20.47 -30.61
CA ARG A 77 14.29 -19.23 -29.81
C ARG A 77 12.96 -18.83 -29.15
N SER A 78 11.84 -19.43 -29.55
CA SER A 78 10.52 -19.18 -28.96
C SER A 78 10.43 -19.50 -27.47
N TYR A 79 11.31 -20.37 -26.93
CA TYR A 79 11.34 -20.65 -25.49
C TYR A 79 11.65 -19.40 -24.63
N PHE A 80 12.31 -18.37 -25.18
CA PHE A 80 12.57 -17.13 -24.45
C PHE A 80 11.29 -16.35 -24.09
N VAL A 81 10.20 -16.60 -24.83
CA VAL A 81 8.87 -16.01 -24.56
C VAL A 81 8.38 -16.36 -23.16
N PHE A 82 8.75 -17.53 -22.62
CA PHE A 82 8.39 -17.91 -21.25
C PHE A 82 8.89 -16.91 -20.21
N PHE A 83 10.14 -16.43 -20.31
CA PHE A 83 10.71 -15.47 -19.37
C PHE A 83 10.01 -14.11 -19.45
N VAL A 84 9.64 -13.68 -20.67
CA VAL A 84 8.88 -12.44 -20.88
C VAL A 84 7.51 -12.53 -20.21
N PHE A 85 6.78 -13.63 -20.44
CA PHE A 85 5.49 -13.86 -19.80
C PHE A 85 5.61 -13.91 -18.28
N TRP A 86 6.64 -14.58 -17.76
CA TRP A 86 6.88 -14.68 -16.33
C TRP A 86 7.10 -13.29 -15.70
N ALA A 87 7.95 -12.46 -16.32
CA ALA A 87 8.20 -11.10 -15.87
C ALA A 87 6.93 -10.24 -15.89
N ILE A 88 6.14 -10.31 -16.97
CA ILE A 88 4.85 -9.61 -17.08
C ILE A 88 3.89 -10.06 -15.98
N PHE A 89 3.79 -11.37 -15.72
CA PHE A 89 2.87 -11.91 -14.73
C PHE A 89 3.26 -11.51 -13.31
N GLU A 90 4.56 -11.53 -12.99
CA GLU A 90 5.07 -11.05 -11.70
C GLU A 90 4.82 -9.54 -11.52
N ALA A 91 5.07 -8.75 -12.57
CA ALA A 91 4.80 -7.32 -12.57
C ALA A 91 3.31 -7.03 -12.37
N ALA A 92 2.42 -7.72 -13.09
CA ALA A 92 0.98 -7.55 -12.99
C ALA A 92 0.44 -7.88 -11.59
N VAL A 93 0.87 -9.00 -11.00
CA VAL A 93 0.48 -9.37 -9.62
C VAL A 93 0.97 -8.31 -8.62
N ARG A 94 2.20 -7.82 -8.78
CA ARG A 94 2.77 -6.77 -7.92
C ARG A 94 2.06 -5.43 -8.10
N MET A 95 1.66 -5.07 -9.32
CA MET A 95 0.90 -3.85 -9.61
C MET A 95 -0.51 -3.91 -9.02
N ASN A 96 -1.21 -5.04 -9.15
CA ASN A 96 -2.53 -5.22 -8.54
C ASN A 96 -2.46 -5.12 -7.03
N PHE A 97 -1.47 -5.75 -6.39
CA PHE A 97 -1.27 -5.61 -4.95
C PHE A 97 -1.05 -4.16 -4.54
N ARG A 98 -0.26 -3.39 -5.30
CA ARG A 98 0.00 -1.96 -5.01
C ARG A 98 -1.26 -1.09 -5.05
N LYS A 99 -2.22 -1.41 -5.92
CA LYS A 99 -3.50 -0.67 -5.99
C LYS A 99 -4.36 -0.85 -4.74
N ASP A 100 -4.21 -1.97 -4.04
CA ASP A 100 -5.00 -2.26 -2.84
C ASP A 100 -4.43 -1.59 -1.56
N ILE A 101 -3.13 -1.26 -1.53
CA ILE A 101 -2.43 -0.67 -0.37
C ILE A 101 -3.03 0.65 0.15
N PRO A 102 -3.32 1.67 -0.69
CA PRO A 102 -3.79 2.96 -0.21
C PRO A 102 -5.17 2.90 0.47
N CYS A 103 -5.42 3.81 1.40
CA CYS A 103 -6.72 3.90 2.06
C CYS A 103 -7.80 4.45 1.15
N PRO A 104 -8.95 3.76 0.98
CA PRO A 104 -10.09 4.37 0.31
C PRO A 104 -10.74 5.48 1.16
N HIS A 105 -10.60 5.44 2.49
CA HIS A 105 -11.20 6.46 3.36
C HIS A 105 -10.37 7.74 3.52
N CYS A 106 -9.05 7.62 3.73
CA CYS A 106 -8.17 8.75 4.06
C CYS A 106 -6.97 8.95 3.12
N GLY A 107 -6.84 8.16 2.05
CA GLY A 107 -5.70 8.22 1.13
C GLY A 107 -4.35 7.74 1.68
N PHE A 108 -4.25 7.34 2.95
CA PHE A 108 -2.98 6.94 3.56
C PHE A 108 -2.39 5.67 2.93
N ASP A 109 -1.14 5.77 2.45
CA ASP A 109 -0.34 4.68 1.90
C ASP A 109 0.87 4.36 2.80
N ALA A 110 0.87 3.15 3.37
CA ALA A 110 1.94 2.69 4.27
C ALA A 110 3.28 2.47 3.55
N SER A 111 3.25 2.18 2.24
CA SER A 111 4.46 1.97 1.45
C SER A 111 5.23 3.28 1.22
N TRP A 112 4.50 4.39 1.03
CA TRP A 112 5.09 5.72 0.98
C TRP A 112 5.52 6.19 2.36
N TYR A 113 4.74 5.96 3.41
CA TYR A 113 5.13 6.37 4.77
C TYR A 113 6.46 5.76 5.22
N LYS A 114 6.73 4.50 4.84
CA LYS A 114 8.02 3.85 5.12
C LYS A 114 9.19 4.46 4.34
N LYS A 115 8.94 5.01 3.15
CA LYS A 115 9.98 5.58 2.28
C LYS A 115 10.21 7.07 2.55
N ASP A 116 9.14 7.85 2.61
CA ASP A 116 9.15 9.29 2.87
C ASP A 116 7.83 9.74 3.50
N VAL A 117 7.93 10.26 4.73
CA VAL A 117 6.79 10.78 5.51
C VAL A 117 6.21 12.05 4.86
N LYS A 118 7.02 12.86 4.18
CA LYS A 118 6.54 14.09 3.52
C LYS A 118 5.62 13.77 2.35
N MET A 119 6.05 12.85 1.48
CA MET A 119 5.23 12.43 0.34
C MET A 119 3.93 11.75 0.79
N ALA A 120 3.99 10.92 1.82
CA ALA A 120 2.76 10.35 2.41
C ALA A 120 1.79 11.42 2.93
N ARG A 121 2.28 12.51 3.55
CA ARG A 121 1.44 13.63 3.97
C ARG A 121 0.82 14.36 2.78
N LYS A 122 1.59 14.60 1.72
CA LYS A 122 1.09 15.22 0.49
C LYS A 122 -0.03 14.39 -0.15
N ILE A 123 0.16 13.09 -0.31
CA ILE A 123 -0.86 12.18 -0.87
C ILE A 123 -2.16 12.22 -0.05
N VAL A 124 -2.07 12.21 1.28
CA VAL A 124 -3.25 12.33 2.15
C VAL A 124 -3.92 13.69 1.95
N HIS A 125 -3.15 14.77 1.89
CA HIS A 125 -3.68 16.11 1.67
C HIS A 125 -4.40 16.23 0.32
N ASP A 126 -3.78 15.77 -0.75
CA ASP A 126 -4.33 15.76 -2.11
C ASP A 126 -5.62 14.93 -2.18
N PHE A 127 -5.66 13.81 -1.47
CA PHE A 127 -6.86 12.98 -1.35
C PHE A 127 -8.04 13.75 -0.72
N TRP A 128 -7.78 14.49 0.36
CA TRP A 128 -8.80 15.31 1.02
C TRP A 128 -9.25 16.50 0.18
N ALA A 129 -8.31 17.17 -0.49
CA ALA A 129 -8.60 18.25 -1.42
C ALA A 129 -9.48 17.79 -2.60
N THR A 130 -9.24 16.57 -3.11
CA THR A 130 -10.07 15.99 -4.18
C THR A 130 -11.47 15.61 -3.68
N LYS A 131 -11.59 15.15 -2.43
CA LYS A 131 -12.86 14.67 -1.85
C LYS A 131 -13.77 15.81 -1.36
N GLN A 132 -13.20 16.93 -0.95
CA GLN A 132 -13.93 18.15 -0.58
C GLN A 132 -13.55 19.26 -1.56
N PRO A 133 -14.34 19.52 -2.62
CA PRO A 133 -14.07 20.60 -3.56
C PRO A 133 -14.40 21.97 -2.94
N ASN A 134 -13.81 22.27 -1.79
CA ASN A 134 -13.86 23.59 -1.17
C ASN A 134 -12.67 24.38 -1.73
N ALA A 135 -12.92 25.40 -2.55
CA ALA A 135 -11.89 26.21 -3.22
C ALA A 135 -10.79 26.73 -2.27
N GLN A 136 -11.11 26.96 -0.99
CA GLN A 136 -10.17 27.44 0.04
C GLN A 136 -9.05 26.45 0.41
N MET A 137 -9.21 25.15 0.18
CA MET A 137 -8.13 24.18 0.44
C MET A 137 -7.06 24.19 -0.64
N GLN A 138 -7.42 24.59 -1.86
CA GLN A 138 -6.54 24.52 -3.03
C GLN A 138 -5.43 25.59 -2.96
N GLU A 139 -5.73 26.77 -2.43
CA GLU A 139 -4.74 27.83 -2.18
C GLU A 139 -3.65 27.38 -1.20
N LYS A 140 -4.02 26.63 -0.14
CA LYS A 140 -3.06 26.11 0.85
C LYS A 140 -2.12 25.03 0.27
N ILE A 141 -2.55 24.29 -0.75
CA ILE A 141 -1.69 23.31 -1.45
C ILE A 141 -0.57 24.04 -2.17
N ASN A 142 -0.94 25.09 -2.92
CA ASN A 142 0.01 25.86 -3.70
C ASN A 142 1.02 26.58 -2.79
N GLU A 143 0.56 27.12 -1.66
CA GLU A 143 1.43 27.73 -0.66
C GLU A 143 2.43 26.72 -0.05
N PHE A 144 2.02 25.46 0.17
CA PHE A 144 2.93 24.43 0.68
C PHE A 144 3.99 24.00 -0.35
N ASP A 145 3.63 23.97 -1.65
CA ASP A 145 4.57 23.65 -2.72
C ASP A 145 5.56 24.80 -2.98
N GLU A 146 5.16 26.07 -2.81
CA GLU A 146 6.04 27.23 -2.98
C GLU A 146 6.97 27.48 -1.77
N GLY A 147 6.53 27.13 -0.56
CA GLY A 147 7.31 27.35 0.67
C GLY A 147 8.37 26.29 0.98
N GLN A 148 8.50 25.24 0.16
CA GLN A 148 9.36 24.10 0.50
C GLN A 148 10.83 24.40 0.18
N MET A 149 11.52 25.08 1.11
CA MET A 149 12.99 25.04 1.20
C MET A 149 13.46 23.58 1.10
N PRO A 150 14.56 23.30 0.37
CA PRO A 150 15.06 21.96 0.21
C PRO A 150 15.23 21.32 1.59
N PRO A 151 14.78 20.06 1.79
CA PRO A 151 14.97 19.39 3.06
C PRO A 151 16.45 19.51 3.45
N PRO A 152 16.78 19.91 4.69
CA PRO A 152 18.14 19.75 5.16
C PRO A 152 18.50 18.28 4.93
N GLN A 153 19.59 18.04 4.20
CA GLN A 153 20.07 16.70 3.92
C GLN A 153 20.31 16.00 5.26
N GLN A 154 19.34 15.21 5.70
CA GLN A 154 19.51 14.34 6.84
C GLN A 154 20.40 13.19 6.38
N ASN A 155 21.70 13.35 6.61
CA ASN A 155 22.64 12.23 6.60
C ASN A 155 22.21 11.25 7.68
N SER A 156 21.28 10.35 7.34
CA SER A 156 20.84 9.28 8.21
C SER A 156 21.96 8.23 8.25
N SER A 157 22.93 8.42 9.13
CA SER A 157 23.77 7.33 9.62
C SER A 157 22.87 6.42 10.46
N ASN A 158 22.06 5.58 9.81
CA ASN A 158 21.28 4.56 10.50
C ASN A 158 22.21 3.38 10.82
N PRO A 159 22.57 3.15 12.10
CA PRO A 159 23.50 2.09 12.48
C PRO A 159 22.94 0.67 12.30
N TYR A 160 21.68 0.53 11.89
CA TYR A 160 21.00 -0.76 11.70
C TYR A 160 20.83 -1.16 10.23
N ALA A 161 21.47 -0.47 9.28
CA ALA A 161 21.39 -0.80 7.85
C ALA A 161 22.32 -1.94 7.40
N SER A 162 23.05 -2.57 8.32
CA SER A 162 23.98 -3.68 8.04
C SER A 162 23.52 -4.98 8.70
N TYR A 163 22.50 -5.63 8.13
CA TYR A 163 22.20 -7.05 8.34
C TYR A 163 21.61 -7.65 7.07
#